data_AF-A0A1G0ZZX7-F1
#
_entry.id   AF-A0A1G0ZZX7-F1
#
_cell.length_a   1.000
_cell.length_b   1.000
_cell.length_c   1.000
_cell.angle_alpha   90.00
_cell.angle_beta   90.00
_cell.angle_gamma   90.00
#
_symmetry.space_group_name_H-M   'P 1'
#
loop_
_entity.id
_entity.type
_entity.pdbx_description
1 polymer ?
#
loop_
_entity_poly.entity_id
_entity_poly.type
_entity_poly.pdbx_seq_one_letter_code
_entity_poly.pdbx_strand_id
1 'polypeptide(L)' 'MAIALQLNRMTVPDKLRALEEIWNDLLHKAETIPSPSWHADVLHAREKRIRDGSAKFSDWTDAKQRIRKHVR' A
#
# COMPACT_ATOMS: atom_id res chain seq x y z
N MET A 1 -12.90 15.46 -16.75
CA MET A 1 -11.98 16.62 -16.65
C MET A 1 -10.62 16.08 -16.26
N ALA A 2 -9.57 16.31 -17.04
CA ALA A 2 -8.23 15.79 -16.74
C ALA A 2 -7.50 16.77 -15.82
N ILE A 3 -7.03 16.30 -14.66
CA ILE A 3 -6.15 17.08 -13.78
C ILE A 3 -4.72 16.79 -14.23
N ALA A 4 -4.03 17.83 -14.74
CA ALA A 4 -2.64 17.72 -15.16
C ALA A 4 -1.71 18.30 -14.07
N LEU A 5 -1.15 17.42 -13.23
CA LEU A 5 -0.10 17.80 -12.28
C LEU A 5 1.23 17.99 -13.03
N GLN A 6 1.90 19.13 -12.82
CA GLN A 6 3.22 19.41 -13.39
C GLN A 6 4.33 18.65 -12.63
N LEU A 7 4.24 17.32 -12.58
CA LEU A 7 5.10 16.45 -11.77
C LEU A 7 6.59 16.62 -12.09
N ASN A 8 6.94 17.00 -13.32
CA ASN A 8 8.32 17.27 -13.72
C ASN A 8 8.93 18.51 -13.03
N ARG A 9 8.12 19.44 -12.53
CA ARG A 9 8.56 20.64 -11.81
C ARG A 9 8.62 20.47 -10.30
N MET A 10 8.12 19.35 -9.78
CA MET A 10 8.06 19.07 -8.35
C MET A 10 9.32 18.37 -7.87
N THR A 11 9.83 18.78 -6.71
CA THR A 11 10.88 18.02 -6.01
C THR A 11 10.31 16.70 -5.49
N VAL A 12 11.17 15.76 -5.08
CA VAL A 12 10.71 14.49 -4.47
C VAL A 12 9.87 14.75 -3.21
N PRO A 13 10.27 15.61 -2.25
CA PRO A 13 9.42 15.96 -1.12
C PRO A 13 8.04 16.51 -1.52
N ASP A 14 7.97 17.36 -2.53
CA ASP A 14 6.69 17.92 -2.99
C ASP A 14 5.77 16.84 -3.54
N LYS A 15 6.32 15.88 -4.29
CA LYS A 15 5.54 14.75 -4.82
C LYS A 15 4.98 13.88 -3.70
N LEU A 16 5.81 13.60 -2.69
CA LEU A 16 5.38 12.81 -1.53
C LEU A 16 4.26 13.53 -0.76
N ARG A 17 4.40 14.84 -0.52
CA ARG A 17 3.35 15.63 0.12
C ARG A 17 2.06 15.64 -0.69
N ALA A 18 2.13 15.81 -2.01
CA ALA A 18 0.95 15.76 -2.86
C ALA A 18 0.26 14.38 -2.81
N LEU A 19 1.03 13.28 -2.78
CA LEU A 19 0.49 11.94 -2.59
C LEU A 19 -0.21 11.81 -1.22
N GLU A 20 0.37 12.33 -0.15
CA GLU A 20 -0.23 12.32 1.20
C GLU A 20 -1.52 13.14 1.27
N GLU A 21 -1.56 14.33 0.66
CA GLU A 21 -2.76 15.16 0.60
C GLU A 21 -3.89 14.48 -0.17
N ILE A 22 -3.58 13.91 -1.34
CA ILE A 22 -4.54 13.14 -2.14
C ILE A 22 -5.04 11.95 -1.33
N TRP A 23 -4.13 11.20 -0.70
CA TRP A 23 -4.50 10.03 0.08
C TRP A 23 -5.40 10.39 1.27
N ASN A 24 -5.09 11.46 1.99
CA ASN A 24 -5.90 11.95 3.10
C ASN A 24 -7.30 12.37 2.64
N ASP A 25 -7.44 13.06 1.50
CA ASP A 25 -8.76 13.41 0.96
C ASP A 25 -9.60 12.16 0.63
N LEU A 26 -8.99 11.16 -0.01
CA LEU A 26 -9.65 9.90 -0.35
C LEU A 26 -10.14 9.13 0.89
N LEU A 27 -9.39 9.17 1.99
CA LEU A 27 -9.77 8.51 3.25
C LEU A 27 -11.08 9.05 3.83
N HIS A 28 -11.38 10.34 3.66
CA HIS A 28 -12.65 10.92 4.12
C HIS A 28 -13.88 10.36 3.39
N LYS A 29 -13.66 9.70 2.24
CA LYS A 29 -14.69 9.09 1.40
C LYS A 29 -14.49 7.58 1.23
N ALA A 30 -13.73 6.94 2.13
CA ALA A 30 -13.31 5.55 1.99
C ALA A 30 -14.48 4.57 1.75
N GLU A 31 -15.64 4.78 2.39
CA GLU A 31 -16.83 3.95 2.21
C GLU A 31 -17.40 3.97 0.78
N THR A 32 -17.12 5.04 0.02
CA THR A 32 -17.57 5.22 -1.36
C THR A 32 -16.58 4.69 -2.39
N ILE A 33 -15.39 4.25 -1.96
CA ILE A 33 -14.34 3.73 -2.83
C ILE A 33 -14.33 2.20 -2.68
N PRO A 34 -14.97 1.45 -3.60
CA PRO A 34 -15.01 0.00 -3.51
C PRO A 34 -13.60 -0.55 -3.65
N SER A 35 -13.26 -1.54 -2.82
CA SER A 35 -12.04 -2.32 -3.02
C SER A 35 -12.10 -3.02 -4.39
N PRO A 36 -10.98 -3.11 -5.12
CA PRO A 36 -10.92 -3.90 -6.34
C PRO A 36 -11.36 -5.35 -6.09
N SER A 37 -12.05 -5.97 -7.05
CA SER A 37 -12.57 -7.34 -6.90
C SER A 37 -11.49 -8.36 -6.49
N TRP A 38 -10.28 -8.22 -7.03
CA TRP A 38 -9.16 -9.11 -6.75
C TRP A 38 -8.60 -9.02 -5.31
N HIS A 39 -8.94 -7.98 -4.54
CA HIS A 39 -8.47 -7.87 -3.14
C HIS A 39 -8.96 -9.04 -2.29
N ALA A 40 -10.23 -9.43 -2.46
CA ALA A 40 -10.81 -10.54 -1.72
C ALA A 40 -10.06 -11.86 -1.99
N ASP A 41 -9.74 -12.12 -3.27
CA ASP A 41 -9.01 -13.32 -3.69
C ASP A 41 -7.63 -13.39 -3.05
N VAL A 42 -6.91 -12.25 -3.03
CA VAL A 42 -5.58 -12.17 -2.40
C VAL A 42 -5.63 -12.39 -0.89
N LEU A 43 -6.63 -11.82 -0.21
CA LEU A 43 -6.83 -12.02 1.22
C LEU A 43 -7.14 -13.48 1.52
N HIS A 44 -8.09 -14.09 0.81
CA HIS A 44 -8.45 -15.49 1.00
C HIS A 44 -7.27 -16.43 0.75
N ALA A 45 -6.48 -16.19 -0.29
CA ALA A 45 -5.26 -16.95 -0.57
C ALA A 45 -4.19 -16.78 0.52
N ARG A 46 -4.09 -15.61 1.15
CA ARG A 46 -3.15 -15.39 2.27
C ARG A 46 -3.64 -16.08 3.54
N GLU A 47 -4.92 -15.97 3.87
CA GLU A 47 -5.50 -16.67 5.03
C GLU A 47 -5.37 -18.18 4.92
N LYS A 48 -5.61 -18.75 3.72
CA LYS A 48 -5.40 -20.19 3.48
C LYS A 48 -3.96 -20.60 3.81
N ARG A 49 -2.98 -19.81 3.38
CA ARG A 49 -1.56 -20.06 3.66
C ARG A 49 -1.19 -19.95 5.14
N ILE A 50 -1.88 -19.09 5.89
CA ILE A 50 -1.71 -19.06 7.35
C ILE A 50 -2.30 -20.33 7.97
N ARG A 51 -3.52 -20.74 7.56
CA ARG A 51 -4.20 -21.93 8.10
C ARG A 51 -3.46 -23.23 7.80
N ASP A 52 -2.87 -23.36 6.61
CA ASP A 52 -2.12 -24.54 6.20
C ASP A 52 -0.65 -24.53 6.68
N GLY A 53 -0.20 -23.46 7.34
CA GLY A 53 1.13 -23.33 7.91
C GLY A 53 2.23 -22.95 6.91
N SER A 54 1.90 -22.74 5.62
CA SER A 54 2.86 -22.30 4.61
C SER A 54 3.22 -20.81 4.69
N ALA A 55 2.49 -20.03 5.48
CA ALA A 55 2.80 -18.66 5.84
C ALA A 55 2.62 -18.43 7.35
N LYS A 56 3.31 -17.42 7.88
CA LYS A 56 3.16 -16.97 9.25
C LYS A 56 3.22 -15.45 9.33
N PHE A 57 2.59 -14.90 10.36
CA PHE A 57 2.82 -13.51 10.72
C PHE A 57 4.27 -13.33 11.19
N SER A 58 4.79 -12.13 10.95
CA SER A 58 6.10 -11.70 11.42
C SER A 58 5.92 -10.44 12.23
N ASP A 59 6.72 -10.30 13.28
CA ASP A 59 6.90 -9.00 13.89
C ASP A 59 7.38 -7.99 12.83
N TRP A 60 6.91 -6.74 12.95
CA TRP A 60 7.21 -5.69 11.99
C TRP A 60 8.68 -5.29 12.00
N THR A 61 9.31 -5.29 13.17
CA THR A 61 10.75 -5.01 13.32
C THR A 61 11.57 -6.08 12.61
N ASP A 62 11.22 -7.35 12.82
CA ASP A 62 11.88 -8.48 12.17
C ASP A 62 11.69 -8.45 10.65
N ALA A 63 10.48 -8.11 10.18
CA ALA A 63 10.20 -7.98 8.75
C ALA A 63 11.08 -6.89 8.11
N LYS A 64 11.17 -5.71 8.73
CA LYS A 64 12.05 -4.62 8.26
C LYS A 64 13.51 -5.05 8.21
N GLN A 65 13.99 -5.75 9.24
CA GLN A 65 15.37 -6.25 9.26
C GLN A 65 15.64 -7.23 8.11
N ARG A 66 14.73 -8.19 7.87
CA ARG A 66 14.86 -9.13 6.75
C ARG A 66 14.91 -8.42 5.40
N ILE A 67 14.00 -7.46 5.16
CA ILE A 67 13.96 -6.72 3.88
C ILE A 67 15.27 -5.97 3.65
N ARG A 68 15.76 -5.22 4.66
CA ARG A 68 17.02 -4.48 4.55
C ARG A 68 18.24 -5.37 4.27
N LYS A 69 18.24 -6.61 4.76
CA LYS A 69 19.30 -7.58 4.47
C LYS A 69 19.30 -8.08 3.02
N HIS A 70 18.15 -8.03 2.31
CA HIS A 70 18.01 -8.55 0.95
C HIS A 70 18.02 -7.46 -0.14
N VAL A 71 17.87 -6.19 0.23
CA VAL A 71 17.84 -5.04 -0.68
C VAL A 71 19.18 -4.29 -0.73
N ARG A 72 20.17 -4.73 0.06
CA ARG A 72 21.51 -4.14 0.12
C ARG A 72 22.47 -4.94 -0.74
#